data_AF-A0A7C4ZGH7-F1
#
_entry.id   AF-A0A7C4ZGH7-F1
#
_cell.length_a   1.000
_cell.length_b   1.000
_cell.length_c   1.000
_cell.angle_alpha   90.00
_cell.angle_beta   90.00
_cell.angle_gamma   90.00
#
_symmetry.space_group_name_H-M   'P 1'
#
loop_
_entity.id
_entity.type
_entity.pdbx_description
1 polymer ?
#
loop_
_entity_poly.entity_id
_entity_poly.type
_entity_poly.pdbx_seq_one_letter_code
_entity_poly.pdbx_strand_id
1 'polypeptide(L)'
;MYKPTVTADLFALEWTIDASGNAEDFVARGKRPGVTLHDGDALSGLDLTLTSLPATHDLSVQFGIPATLTTYSLTATAKISPAGVPAWGSLTATTHPANPEAVFRAPGDPNFRMTLTGKFKDADGNDSVVWATTPATSTSAVATVPEPPILSEPADGATGVTPATGFAWNGPDDVIYMLHFANPSFEVRVFTAAKQTHLPDLSAFGTSYPGDADFEAQVECYRFDGLYGSDLDLFTSSSLVPFGLAMVSARVGMPLTESGLQMAGKKYTYTTAP
;
A
#
# COMPACT_ATOMS: atom_id res chain seq x y z
N MET A 1 -33.28 21.72 5.38
CA MET A 1 -32.29 20.66 5.62
C MET A 1 -31.03 21.07 4.85
N TYR A 2 -29.92 21.36 5.53
CA TYR A 2 -28.68 21.83 4.89
C TYR A 2 -28.04 20.65 4.16
N LYS A 3 -27.93 20.72 2.84
CA LYS A 3 -27.18 19.72 2.08
C LYS A 3 -25.70 20.14 2.09
N PRO A 4 -24.78 19.28 2.54
CA PRO A 4 -23.36 19.58 2.42
C PRO A 4 -23.02 19.81 0.94
N THR A 5 -22.23 20.85 0.71
CA THR A 5 -21.78 21.24 -0.62
C THR A 5 -20.26 21.22 -0.61
N VAL A 6 -19.67 20.60 -1.62
CA VAL A 6 -18.22 20.53 -1.79
C VAL A 6 -17.88 21.13 -3.14
N THR A 7 -16.83 21.96 -3.18
CA THR A 7 -16.29 22.47 -4.44
C THR A 7 -14.97 21.76 -4.71
N ALA A 8 -14.81 21.19 -5.90
CA ALA A 8 -13.64 20.42 -6.29
C ALA A 8 -13.23 20.73 -7.75
N ASP A 9 -11.98 20.45 -8.08
CA ASP A 9 -11.52 20.48 -9.46
C ASP A 9 -11.76 19.10 -10.10
N LEU A 10 -12.38 19.08 -11.28
CA LEU A 10 -12.52 17.87 -12.09
C LEU A 10 -11.33 17.76 -13.04
N PHE A 11 -10.71 16.58 -13.09
CA PHE A 11 -9.64 16.26 -14.02
C PHE A 11 -10.08 15.12 -14.94
N ALA A 12 -9.60 15.12 -16.18
CA ALA A 12 -9.72 13.97 -17.07
C ALA A 12 -8.41 13.68 -17.79
N LEU A 13 -8.24 12.43 -18.16
CA LEU A 13 -7.15 11.89 -18.96
C LEU A 13 -7.77 11.08 -20.09
N GLU A 14 -7.23 11.23 -21.29
CA GLU A 14 -7.57 10.44 -22.46
C GLU A 14 -6.35 9.59 -22.84
N TRP A 15 -6.55 8.30 -23.04
CA TRP A 15 -5.51 7.36 -23.44
C TRP A 15 -6.08 6.22 -24.28
N THR A 16 -5.20 5.55 -25.03
CA THR A 16 -5.49 4.29 -25.72
C THR A 16 -5.06 3.10 -24.87
N ILE A 17 -5.70 1.95 -25.08
CA ILE A 17 -5.33 0.70 -24.43
C ILE A 17 -4.81 -0.32 -25.45
N ASP A 18 -3.83 -1.10 -25.04
CA ASP A 18 -3.32 -2.23 -25.82
C ASP A 18 -4.30 -3.42 -25.81
N ALA A 19 -3.96 -4.49 -26.52
CA ALA A 19 -4.77 -5.72 -26.57
C ALA A 19 -4.92 -6.43 -25.20
N SER A 20 -4.06 -6.11 -24.23
CA SER A 20 -4.08 -6.63 -22.86
C SER A 20 -4.83 -5.72 -21.88
N GLY A 21 -5.36 -4.58 -22.36
CA GLY A 21 -6.05 -3.58 -21.55
C GLY A 21 -5.14 -2.62 -20.79
N ASN A 22 -3.85 -2.59 -21.09
CA ASN A 22 -2.89 -1.67 -20.48
C ASN A 22 -2.90 -0.30 -21.16
N ALA A 23 -2.50 0.75 -20.46
CA ALA A 23 -2.27 2.06 -21.07
C ALA A 23 -1.18 1.97 -22.15
N GLU A 24 -1.47 2.48 -23.35
CA GLU A 24 -0.53 2.49 -24.48
C GLU A 24 -0.07 3.90 -24.83
N ASP A 25 -0.98 4.78 -25.23
CA ASP A 25 -0.68 6.17 -25.57
C ASP A 25 -1.59 7.14 -24.81
N PHE A 26 -0.98 8.09 -24.09
CA PHE A 26 -1.66 9.21 -23.45
C PHE A 26 -1.82 10.35 -24.45
N VAL A 27 -3.07 10.70 -24.74
CA VAL A 27 -3.43 11.60 -25.85
C VAL A 27 -3.64 13.02 -25.37
N ALA A 28 -4.46 13.20 -24.33
CA ALA A 28 -4.87 14.52 -23.87
C ALA A 28 -5.27 14.53 -22.40
N ARG A 29 -5.27 15.71 -21.78
CA ARG A 29 -5.79 15.92 -20.42
C ARG A 29 -6.64 17.17 -20.33
N GLY A 30 -7.58 17.19 -19.40
CA GLY A 30 -8.43 18.35 -19.12
C GLY A 30 -8.49 18.65 -17.63
N LYS A 31 -8.77 19.92 -17.32
CA LYS A 31 -9.12 20.38 -15.98
C LYS A 31 -10.33 21.31 -16.06
N ARG A 32 -11.35 21.05 -15.25
CA ARG A 32 -12.47 21.97 -15.00
C ARG A 32 -12.45 22.37 -13.53
N PRO A 33 -12.02 23.59 -13.20
CA PRO A 33 -11.95 24.02 -11.81
C PRO A 33 -13.33 24.33 -11.24
N GLY A 34 -13.47 24.26 -9.92
CA GLY A 34 -14.61 24.83 -9.20
C GLY A 34 -15.95 24.13 -9.48
N VAL A 35 -15.95 22.82 -9.72
CA VAL A 35 -17.16 22.02 -9.82
C VAL A 35 -17.79 21.88 -8.45
N THR A 36 -18.99 22.40 -8.29
CA THR A 36 -19.78 22.26 -7.07
C THR A 36 -20.56 20.94 -7.10
N LEU A 37 -20.40 20.16 -6.04
CA LEU A 37 -21.06 18.88 -5.80
C LEU A 37 -22.05 19.04 -4.65
N HIS A 38 -23.30 18.66 -4.88
CA HIS A 38 -24.30 18.50 -3.83
C HIS A 38 -24.61 17.00 -3.59
N ASP A 39 -25.04 16.69 -2.37
CA ASP A 39 -25.48 15.33 -2.03
C ASP A 39 -26.66 14.87 -2.91
N GLY A 40 -26.44 13.76 -3.62
CA GLY A 40 -27.36 13.15 -4.58
C GLY A 40 -27.27 13.70 -6.01
N ASP A 41 -26.30 14.57 -6.33
CA ASP A 41 -26.14 15.09 -7.69
C ASP A 41 -25.70 14.01 -8.68
N ALA A 42 -26.37 13.97 -9.83
CA ALA A 42 -25.88 13.29 -11.02
C ALA A 42 -25.20 14.34 -11.92
N LEU A 43 -23.87 14.42 -11.84
CA LEU A 43 -23.11 15.30 -12.72
C LEU A 43 -23.23 14.80 -14.17
N SER A 44 -23.87 15.58 -15.02
CA SER A 44 -24.02 15.31 -16.45
C SER A 44 -23.94 16.62 -17.23
N GLY A 45 -23.57 16.55 -18.52
CA GLY A 45 -23.47 17.74 -19.37
C GLY A 45 -22.35 18.71 -18.99
N LEU A 46 -21.34 18.25 -18.24
CA LEU A 46 -20.17 19.06 -17.94
C LEU A 46 -19.19 19.02 -19.12
N ASP A 47 -19.13 20.11 -19.88
CA ASP A 47 -18.07 20.28 -20.87
C ASP A 47 -16.69 20.38 -20.20
N LEU A 48 -15.73 19.65 -20.75
CA LEU A 48 -14.33 19.66 -20.34
C LEU A 48 -13.46 19.75 -21.59
N THR A 49 -12.71 20.84 -21.72
CA THR A 49 -11.74 20.97 -22.82
C THR A 49 -10.51 20.14 -22.52
N LEU A 50 -10.16 19.24 -23.44
CA LEU A 50 -8.94 18.46 -23.39
C LEU A 50 -7.83 19.18 -24.18
N THR A 51 -6.63 19.18 -23.62
CA THR A 51 -5.40 19.69 -24.24
C THR A 51 -4.49 18.50 -24.54
N SER A 52 -3.93 18.44 -25.74
CA SER A 52 -3.01 17.40 -26.16
C SER A 52 -1.82 17.29 -25.21
N LEU A 53 -1.43 16.07 -24.86
CA LEU A 53 -0.22 15.81 -24.12
C LEU A 53 1.02 15.86 -25.05
N PRO A 54 2.18 16.30 -24.54
CA PRO A 54 3.36 16.53 -25.36
C PRO A 54 3.98 15.24 -25.94
N ALA A 55 3.91 14.12 -25.22
CA ALA A 55 4.37 12.81 -25.69
C ALA A 55 3.88 11.68 -24.76
N THR A 56 3.97 10.44 -25.26
CA THR A 56 4.06 9.23 -24.44
C THR A 56 5.39 8.55 -24.70
N HIS A 57 6.03 8.02 -23.67
CA HIS A 57 7.32 7.35 -23.77
C HIS A 57 7.39 6.10 -22.91
N ASP A 58 8.43 5.31 -23.15
CA ASP A 58 8.77 4.14 -22.36
C ASP A 58 9.46 4.56 -21.06
N LEU A 59 8.94 4.04 -19.95
CA LEU A 59 9.52 4.12 -18.62
C LEU A 59 10.05 2.73 -18.25
N SER A 60 11.37 2.56 -18.30
CA SER A 60 12.03 1.34 -17.85
C SER A 60 12.09 1.29 -16.32
N VAL A 61 11.55 0.24 -15.72
CA VAL A 61 11.47 0.09 -14.27
C VAL A 61 12.18 -1.18 -13.84
N GLN A 62 13.01 -1.03 -12.82
CA GLN A 62 13.71 -2.14 -12.18
C GLN A 62 13.34 -2.21 -10.70
N PHE A 63 12.96 -3.39 -10.23
CA PHE A 63 12.83 -3.69 -8.81
C PHE A 63 14.05 -4.49 -8.33
N GLY A 64 14.77 -3.96 -7.34
CA GLY A 64 15.81 -4.71 -6.62
C GLY A 64 15.16 -5.68 -5.63
N ILE A 65 14.88 -6.90 -6.08
CA ILE A 65 14.11 -7.91 -5.34
C ILE A 65 15.06 -8.88 -4.61
N PRO A 66 14.89 -9.09 -3.30
CA PRO A 66 15.65 -10.10 -2.57
C PRO A 66 15.36 -11.51 -3.07
N ALA A 67 16.33 -12.41 -2.95
CA ALA A 67 16.23 -13.78 -3.48
C ALA A 67 15.14 -14.64 -2.79
N THR A 68 14.69 -14.22 -1.61
CA THR A 68 13.60 -14.85 -0.84
C THR A 68 12.20 -14.55 -1.41
N LEU A 69 12.10 -13.57 -2.30
CA LEU A 69 10.84 -13.06 -2.83
C LEU A 69 10.70 -13.34 -4.33
N THR A 70 9.50 -13.72 -4.73
CA THR A 70 9.09 -13.85 -6.13
C THR A 70 8.09 -12.76 -6.47
N THR A 71 8.35 -12.00 -7.53
CA THR A 71 7.39 -11.04 -8.06
C THR A 71 6.25 -11.78 -8.73
N TYR A 72 5.01 -11.37 -8.52
CA TYR A 72 3.86 -11.92 -9.26
C TYR A 72 3.03 -10.87 -10.00
N SER A 73 3.21 -9.59 -9.67
CA SER A 73 2.55 -8.49 -10.35
C SER A 73 3.37 -7.22 -10.22
N LEU A 74 3.62 -6.56 -11.34
CA LEU A 74 4.10 -5.18 -11.36
C LEU A 74 3.03 -4.31 -12.02
N THR A 75 2.75 -3.16 -11.41
CA THR A 75 1.78 -2.19 -11.91
C THR A 75 2.38 -0.80 -11.91
N ALA A 76 2.19 -0.04 -12.99
CA ALA A 76 2.46 1.40 -13.00
C ALA A 76 1.17 2.18 -13.23
N THR A 77 0.99 3.23 -12.44
CA THR A 77 -0.21 4.08 -12.48
C THR A 77 0.16 5.53 -12.72
N ALA A 78 -0.44 6.15 -13.73
CA ALA A 78 -0.32 7.58 -13.95
C ALA A 78 -1.30 8.34 -13.04
N LYS A 79 -0.79 9.32 -12.29
CA LYS A 79 -1.59 10.21 -11.45
C LYS A 79 -1.34 11.67 -11.83
N ILE A 80 -2.40 12.47 -11.97
CA ILE A 80 -2.26 13.92 -12.16
C ILE A 80 -1.88 14.53 -10.82
N SER A 81 -0.69 15.12 -10.76
CA SER A 81 -0.21 15.91 -9.62
C SER A 81 -0.14 17.38 -10.06
N PRO A 82 -1.20 18.17 -9.85
CA PRO A 82 -1.09 19.62 -9.96
C PRO A 82 0.01 20.07 -8.98
N ALA A 83 0.81 21.06 -9.37
CA ALA A 83 1.88 21.58 -8.51
C ALA A 83 1.37 21.86 -7.08
N GLY A 84 1.92 21.14 -6.10
CA GLY A 84 1.58 21.30 -4.68
C GLY A 84 0.32 20.59 -4.19
N VAL A 85 -0.36 19.78 -5.03
CA VAL A 85 -1.54 19.01 -4.62
C VAL A 85 -1.24 17.50 -4.72
N PRO A 86 -1.55 16.73 -3.67
CA PRO A 86 -1.54 15.27 -3.73
C PRO A 86 -2.31 14.78 -4.94
N ALA A 87 -1.74 13.83 -5.67
CA ALA A 87 -2.40 13.28 -6.84
C ALA A 87 -3.52 12.32 -6.40
N TRP A 88 -4.76 12.81 -6.34
CA TRP A 88 -5.94 12.00 -6.00
C TRP A 88 -6.50 11.36 -7.27
N GLY A 89 -6.35 10.03 -7.38
CA GLY A 89 -6.93 9.22 -8.45
C GLY A 89 -5.89 8.43 -9.24
N SER A 90 -6.11 7.11 -9.32
CA SER A 90 -5.50 6.28 -10.36
C SER A 90 -6.28 6.50 -11.64
N LEU A 91 -5.64 7.03 -12.68
CA LEU A 91 -6.31 7.24 -13.96
C LEU A 91 -6.18 6.01 -14.86
N THR A 92 -5.04 5.34 -14.83
CA THR A 92 -4.78 4.15 -15.65
C THR A 92 -3.69 3.29 -15.02
N ALA A 93 -3.77 1.97 -15.22
CA ALA A 93 -2.78 1.00 -14.75
C ALA A 93 -2.27 0.15 -15.93
N THR A 94 -0.96 -0.06 -16.01
CA THR A 94 -0.34 -1.09 -16.87
C THR A 94 0.19 -2.19 -15.98
N THR A 95 -0.16 -3.45 -16.27
CA THR A 95 0.24 -4.61 -15.47
C THR A 95 1.12 -5.55 -16.28
N HIS A 96 2.29 -5.89 -15.73
CA HIS A 96 3.18 -6.88 -16.32
C HIS A 96 3.20 -8.17 -15.49
N PRO A 97 3.34 -9.35 -16.15
CA PRO A 97 3.67 -10.59 -15.46
C PRO A 97 5.05 -10.49 -14.80
N ALA A 98 5.30 -11.39 -13.85
CA ALA A 98 6.51 -11.53 -13.02
C ALA A 98 7.85 -11.37 -13.75
N ASN A 99 8.29 -10.14 -14.02
CA ASN A 99 9.64 -9.83 -14.47
C ASN A 99 10.19 -8.70 -13.58
N PRO A 100 11.37 -8.85 -12.94
CA PRO A 100 12.00 -7.77 -12.16
C PRO A 100 12.28 -6.51 -12.98
N GLU A 101 12.29 -6.63 -14.31
CA GLU A 101 12.39 -5.52 -15.26
C GLU A 101 11.10 -5.41 -16.07
N ALA A 102 10.51 -4.22 -16.10
CA ALA A 102 9.30 -3.93 -16.86
C ALA A 102 9.41 -2.60 -17.59
N VAL A 103 8.76 -2.49 -18.74
CA VAL A 103 8.67 -1.24 -19.50
C VAL A 103 7.22 -0.81 -19.49
N PHE A 104 6.94 0.33 -18.86
CA PHE A 104 5.61 0.92 -18.79
C PHE A 104 5.50 2.11 -19.74
N ARG A 105 4.28 2.44 -20.15
CA ARG A 105 4.01 3.68 -20.89
C ARG A 105 3.71 4.80 -19.90
N ALA A 106 4.34 5.96 -20.10
CA ALA A 106 4.18 7.13 -19.23
C ALA A 106 3.90 8.40 -20.04
N PRO A 107 3.07 9.32 -19.52
CA PRO A 107 2.86 10.62 -20.15
C PRO A 107 4.09 11.52 -19.96
N GLY A 108 4.56 12.15 -21.03
CA GLY A 108 5.68 13.09 -21.03
C GLY A 108 5.36 14.47 -20.45
N ASP A 109 4.37 14.59 -19.57
CA ASP A 109 3.92 15.85 -18.97
C ASP A 109 4.35 15.94 -17.49
N PRO A 110 5.03 17.02 -17.08
CA PRO A 110 5.54 17.19 -15.71
C PRO A 110 4.44 17.32 -14.64
N ASN A 111 3.18 17.49 -15.03
CA ASN A 111 2.04 17.49 -14.12
C ASN A 111 1.56 16.07 -13.78
N PHE A 112 2.25 15.03 -14.26
CA PHE A 112 2.00 13.65 -13.87
C PHE A 112 3.13 13.07 -13.04
N ARG A 113 2.74 12.14 -12.17
CA ARG A 113 3.66 11.20 -11.54
C ARG A 113 3.25 9.79 -11.90
N MET A 114 4.25 8.92 -12.02
CA MET A 114 4.04 7.49 -12.10
C MET A 114 4.21 6.89 -10.72
N THR A 115 3.19 6.15 -10.27
CA THR A 115 3.27 5.29 -9.10
C THR A 115 3.59 3.88 -9.57
N LEU A 116 4.73 3.36 -9.16
CA LEU A 116 5.21 2.01 -9.43
C LEU A 116 4.83 1.16 -8.23
N THR A 117 4.18 0.03 -8.46
CA THR A 117 3.77 -0.92 -7.42
C THR A 117 4.27 -2.30 -7.80
N GLY A 118 5.03 -2.92 -6.93
CA GLY A 118 5.42 -4.32 -7.05
C GLY A 118 4.73 -5.15 -5.99
N LYS A 119 4.20 -6.31 -6.39
CA LYS A 119 3.64 -7.32 -5.49
C LYS A 119 4.49 -8.58 -5.54
N PHE A 120 4.84 -9.06 -4.35
CA PHE A 120 5.81 -10.12 -4.13
C PHE A 120 5.23 -11.16 -3.18
N LYS A 121 5.69 -12.40 -3.31
CA LYS A 121 5.40 -13.49 -2.39
C LYS A 121 6.69 -14.14 -1.93
N ASP A 122 6.74 -14.53 -0.67
CA ASP A 122 7.77 -15.46 -0.18
C ASP A 122 7.43 -16.91 -0.57
N ALA A 123 8.29 -17.86 -0.18
CA ALA A 123 8.09 -19.28 -0.45
C ALA A 123 6.85 -19.89 0.25
N ASP A 124 6.40 -19.27 1.34
CA ASP A 124 5.22 -19.68 2.11
C ASP A 124 3.93 -19.02 1.59
N GLY A 125 4.04 -18.14 0.59
CA GLY A 125 2.93 -17.46 -0.07
C GLY A 125 2.49 -16.14 0.59
N ASN A 126 3.23 -15.65 1.59
CA ASN A 126 2.94 -14.39 2.28
C ASN A 126 3.17 -13.20 1.34
N ASP A 127 2.21 -12.29 1.31
CA ASP A 127 2.21 -11.16 0.37
C ASP A 127 3.01 -9.97 0.90
N SER A 128 3.77 -9.37 0.00
CA SER A 128 4.49 -8.11 0.20
C SER A 128 4.21 -7.16 -0.95
N VAL A 129 4.08 -5.87 -0.65
CA VAL A 129 3.82 -4.82 -1.62
C VAL A 129 4.77 -3.67 -1.36
N VAL A 130 5.44 -3.20 -2.40
CA VAL A 130 6.28 -1.99 -2.36
C VAL A 130 5.78 -1.03 -3.42
N TRP A 131 5.72 0.25 -3.08
CA TRP A 131 5.43 1.29 -4.05
C TRP A 131 6.39 2.47 -3.95
N ALA A 132 6.64 3.07 -5.11
CA ALA A 132 7.46 4.27 -5.25
C ALA A 132 6.86 5.19 -6.29
N THR A 133 7.12 6.48 -6.19
CA THR A 133 6.72 7.45 -7.21
C THR A 133 7.94 8.01 -7.94
N THR A 134 7.75 8.32 -9.21
CA THR A 134 8.73 9.00 -10.05
C THR A 134 8.01 10.04 -10.91
N PRO A 135 8.66 11.16 -11.30
CA PRO A 135 8.11 12.05 -12.31
C PRO A 135 7.72 11.27 -13.56
N ALA A 136 6.57 11.56 -14.16
CA ALA A 136 6.17 10.85 -15.37
C ALA A 136 7.08 11.12 -16.56
N THR A 137 7.79 12.25 -16.56
CA THR A 137 8.82 12.61 -17.55
C THR A 137 10.11 11.79 -17.44
N SER A 138 10.27 10.96 -16.40
CA SER A 138 11.41 10.05 -16.27
C SER A 138 11.36 8.95 -17.33
N THR A 139 12.52 8.55 -17.84
CA THR A 139 12.66 7.40 -18.77
C THR A 139 13.08 6.12 -18.05
N SER A 140 13.56 6.23 -16.80
CA SER A 140 13.95 5.10 -15.96
C SER A 140 13.60 5.34 -14.50
N ALA A 141 13.28 4.27 -13.78
CA ALA A 141 13.09 4.29 -12.34
C ALA A 141 13.56 2.99 -11.69
N VAL A 142 14.07 3.09 -10.46
CA VAL A 142 14.51 1.96 -9.65
C VAL A 142 13.78 2.00 -8.32
N ALA A 143 13.21 0.87 -7.92
CA ALA A 143 12.62 0.67 -6.60
C ALA A 143 13.37 -0.46 -5.87
N THR A 144 13.67 -0.27 -4.60
CA THR A 144 14.31 -1.30 -3.77
C THR A 144 13.25 -2.00 -2.94
N VAL A 145 13.26 -3.33 -2.94
CA VAL A 145 12.38 -4.16 -2.13
C VAL A 145 13.20 -4.69 -0.96
N PRO A 146 12.85 -4.38 0.30
CA PRO A 146 13.54 -4.95 1.45
C PRO A 146 13.13 -6.41 1.70
N GLU A 147 13.91 -7.10 2.52
CA GLU A 147 13.52 -8.42 3.05
C GLU A 147 12.33 -8.28 4.01
N PRO A 148 11.33 -9.18 3.96
CA PRO A 148 10.25 -9.21 4.94
C PRO A 148 10.77 -9.39 6.37
N PRO A 149 10.00 -8.98 7.40
CA PRO A 149 10.36 -9.26 8.77
C PRO A 149 10.42 -10.76 9.06
N ILE A 150 11.38 -11.17 9.89
CA ILE A 150 11.58 -12.57 10.28
C ILE A 150 11.58 -12.64 11.80
N LEU A 151 10.59 -13.32 12.37
CA LEU A 151 10.51 -13.57 13.80
C LEU A 151 11.65 -14.53 14.19
N SER A 152 12.49 -14.08 15.12
CA SER A 152 13.65 -14.83 15.61
C SER A 152 13.43 -15.41 16.99
N GLU A 153 12.60 -14.75 17.81
CA GLU A 153 12.25 -15.20 19.14
C GLU A 153 10.76 -14.97 19.42
N PRO A 154 10.09 -15.88 20.14
CA PRO A 154 10.57 -17.23 20.47
C PRO A 154 10.66 -18.12 19.22
N ALA A 155 11.40 -19.23 19.30
CA ALA A 155 11.55 -20.17 18.18
C ALA A 155 10.19 -20.76 17.76
N ASP A 156 10.01 -21.01 16.47
CA ASP A 156 8.80 -21.64 15.92
C ASP A 156 8.46 -22.94 16.67
N GLY A 157 7.21 -23.08 17.10
CA GLY A 157 6.73 -24.20 17.92
C GLY A 157 7.01 -24.09 19.43
N ALA A 158 7.44 -22.93 19.94
CA ALA A 158 7.65 -22.74 21.37
C ALA A 158 6.35 -22.88 22.18
N THR A 159 6.44 -23.52 23.33
CA THR A 159 5.34 -23.72 24.29
C THR A 159 5.53 -22.87 25.54
N GLY A 160 4.48 -22.72 26.35
CA GLY A 160 4.54 -21.92 27.57
C GLY A 160 4.66 -20.43 27.31
N VAL A 161 4.14 -19.95 26.17
CA VAL A 161 4.13 -18.52 25.83
C VAL A 161 3.19 -17.78 26.79
N THR A 162 3.69 -16.68 27.34
CA THR A 162 2.96 -15.82 28.29
C THR A 162 3.02 -14.37 27.84
N PRO A 163 2.25 -13.46 28.47
CA PRO A 163 2.44 -12.02 28.25
C PRO A 163 3.86 -11.51 28.53
N ALA A 164 4.62 -12.20 29.39
CA ALA A 164 6.01 -11.86 29.69
C ALA A 164 7.02 -12.45 28.69
N THR A 165 6.58 -13.27 27.73
CA THR A 165 7.45 -13.80 26.68
C THR A 165 7.83 -12.67 25.72
N GLY A 166 9.15 -12.47 25.55
CA GLY A 166 9.69 -11.54 24.57
C GLY A 166 9.55 -12.09 23.16
N PHE A 167 9.04 -11.26 22.26
CA PHE A 167 9.04 -11.50 20.82
C PHE A 167 10.04 -10.57 20.16
N ALA A 168 10.90 -11.09 19.30
CA ALA A 168 11.90 -10.31 18.59
C ALA A 168 12.00 -10.75 17.13
N TRP A 169 12.30 -9.81 16.24
CA TRP A 169 12.39 -10.05 14.81
C TRP A 169 13.49 -9.23 14.16
N ASN A 170 13.98 -9.70 13.01
CA ASN A 170 14.75 -8.88 12.08
C ASN A 170 13.83 -8.29 11.02
N GLY A 171 14.25 -7.20 10.39
CA GLY A 171 13.47 -6.53 9.35
C GLY A 171 14.04 -5.16 8.98
N PRO A 172 13.39 -4.44 8.05
CA PRO A 172 13.81 -3.12 7.59
C PRO A 172 13.74 -2.05 8.70
N ASP A 173 14.57 -1.03 8.57
CA ASP A 173 14.53 0.14 9.46
C ASP A 173 13.48 1.17 8.99
N ASP A 174 13.16 2.13 9.86
CA ASP A 174 12.19 3.21 9.61
C ASP A 174 10.79 2.72 9.20
N VAL A 175 10.33 1.65 9.85
CA VAL A 175 9.00 1.05 9.66
C VAL A 175 8.24 0.93 10.98
N ILE A 176 6.93 0.80 10.88
CA ILE A 176 6.08 0.32 11.98
C ILE A 176 5.89 -1.18 11.79
N TYR A 177 6.16 -1.96 12.82
CA TYR A 177 5.87 -3.38 12.87
C TYR A 177 4.50 -3.63 13.51
N MET A 178 3.85 -4.69 13.06
CA MET A 178 2.68 -5.30 13.70
C MET A 178 3.00 -6.76 13.99
N LEU A 179 3.01 -7.14 15.27
CA LEU A 179 2.90 -8.54 15.67
C LEU A 179 1.41 -8.91 15.71
N HIS A 180 1.00 -9.79 14.81
CA HIS A 180 -0.33 -10.42 14.81
C HIS A 180 -0.20 -11.78 15.51
N PHE A 181 -0.96 -11.99 16.57
CA PHE A 181 -0.96 -13.22 17.36
C PHE A 181 -2.41 -13.70 17.51
N ALA A 182 -2.76 -14.80 16.85
CA ALA A 182 -4.15 -15.17 16.66
C ALA A 182 -4.39 -16.68 16.66
N ASN A 183 -5.59 -17.05 17.11
CA ASN A 183 -6.21 -18.34 16.90
C ASN A 183 -7.68 -18.11 16.50
N PRO A 184 -8.45 -19.16 16.15
CA PRO A 184 -9.82 -18.98 15.65
C PRO A 184 -10.80 -18.26 16.60
N SER A 185 -10.49 -18.17 17.89
CA SER A 185 -11.36 -17.60 18.92
C SER A 185 -10.79 -16.35 19.59
N PHE A 186 -9.55 -15.97 19.28
CA PHE A 186 -8.81 -14.94 19.98
C PHE A 186 -7.74 -14.31 19.09
N GLU A 187 -7.64 -12.98 19.10
CA GLU A 187 -6.66 -12.24 18.29
C GLU A 187 -6.15 -11.02 19.05
N VAL A 188 -4.83 -10.82 18.99
CA VAL A 188 -4.15 -9.62 19.49
C VAL A 188 -3.21 -9.10 18.41
N ARG A 189 -3.19 -7.77 18.25
CA ARG A 189 -2.26 -7.06 17.38
C ARG A 189 -1.46 -6.04 18.19
N VAL A 190 -0.15 -6.10 18.08
CA VAL A 190 0.76 -5.17 18.77
C VAL A 190 1.52 -4.36 17.73
N PHE A 191 1.35 -3.04 17.77
CA PHE A 191 2.07 -2.13 16.89
C PHE A 191 3.25 -1.50 17.61
N THR A 192 4.42 -1.51 16.98
CA THR A 192 5.64 -0.96 17.57
C THR A 192 6.64 -0.55 16.49
N ALA A 193 7.46 0.47 16.76
CA ALA A 193 8.62 0.79 15.92
C ALA A 193 9.87 0.00 16.31
N ALA A 194 9.85 -0.67 17.47
CA ALA A 194 10.95 -1.51 17.92
C ALA A 194 10.93 -2.87 17.22
N LYS A 195 12.10 -3.50 17.10
CA LYS A 195 12.27 -4.87 16.57
C LYS A 195 11.97 -5.98 17.59
N GLN A 196 11.31 -5.61 18.69
CA GLN A 196 10.92 -6.50 19.76
C GLN A 196 9.71 -5.95 20.51
N THR A 197 8.92 -6.83 21.10
CA THR A 197 7.80 -6.49 21.97
C THR A 197 7.45 -7.63 22.93
N HIS A 198 6.50 -7.37 23.80
CA HIS A 198 5.78 -8.39 24.56
C HIS A 198 4.30 -8.37 24.17
N LEU A 199 3.58 -9.44 24.49
CA LEU A 199 2.13 -9.43 24.40
C LEU A 199 1.55 -8.55 25.53
N PRO A 200 0.51 -7.75 25.27
CA PRO A 200 -0.08 -6.88 26.29
C PRO A 200 -0.69 -7.71 27.42
N ASP A 201 -0.59 -7.20 28.65
CA ASP A 201 -1.40 -7.69 29.76
C ASP A 201 -2.86 -7.30 29.55
N LEU A 202 -3.75 -8.28 29.65
CA LEU A 202 -5.18 -8.13 29.42
C LEU A 202 -6.00 -8.09 30.71
N SER A 203 -5.34 -8.19 31.86
CA SER A 203 -5.97 -8.21 33.18
C SER A 203 -6.88 -6.99 33.43
N ALA A 204 -6.50 -5.82 32.90
CA ALA A 204 -7.27 -4.58 32.98
C ALA A 204 -8.65 -4.68 32.28
N PHE A 205 -8.80 -5.61 31.33
CA PHE A 205 -10.05 -5.90 30.62
C PHE A 205 -10.80 -7.10 31.22
N GLY A 206 -10.33 -7.65 32.34
CA GLY A 206 -10.93 -8.82 32.98
C GLY A 206 -10.82 -10.09 32.14
N THR A 207 -9.81 -10.19 31.28
CA THR A 207 -9.60 -11.34 30.39
C THR A 207 -8.13 -11.80 30.39
N SER A 208 -7.88 -12.97 29.82
CA SER A 208 -6.56 -13.57 29.69
C SER A 208 -6.42 -14.22 28.32
N TYR A 209 -5.18 -14.51 27.93
CA TYR A 209 -4.93 -15.40 26.81
C TYR A 209 -5.51 -16.78 27.15
N PRO A 210 -6.17 -17.45 26.18
CA PRO A 210 -6.52 -18.86 26.30
C PRO A 210 -5.29 -19.68 26.67
N GLY A 211 -5.36 -20.47 27.75
CA GLY A 211 -4.27 -21.37 28.17
C GLY A 211 -4.27 -22.67 27.37
N ASP A 212 -3.08 -23.28 27.25
CA ASP A 212 -2.84 -24.51 26.47
C ASP A 212 -3.42 -24.46 25.04
N ALA A 213 -3.43 -23.28 24.43
CA ALA A 213 -4.00 -23.05 23.11
C ALA A 213 -2.91 -22.75 22.09
N ASP A 214 -3.07 -23.29 20.89
CA ASP A 214 -2.20 -22.99 19.77
C ASP A 214 -2.58 -21.67 19.12
N PHE A 215 -1.56 -20.87 18.84
CA PHE A 215 -1.62 -19.58 18.19
C PHE A 215 -0.71 -19.56 16.97
N GLU A 216 -1.18 -18.93 15.91
CA GLU A 216 -0.33 -18.47 14.83
C GLU A 216 0.16 -17.06 15.17
N ALA A 217 1.45 -16.79 14.97
CA ALA A 217 1.96 -15.43 14.97
C ALA A 217 2.64 -15.07 13.66
N GLN A 218 2.54 -13.80 13.30
CA GLN A 218 3.17 -13.23 12.12
C GLN A 218 3.60 -11.80 12.44
N VAL A 219 4.77 -11.42 11.94
CA VAL A 219 5.20 -10.01 11.95
C VAL A 219 4.95 -9.44 10.57
N GLU A 220 4.28 -8.30 10.53
CA GLU A 220 4.18 -7.47 9.34
C GLU A 220 4.92 -6.14 9.59
N CYS A 221 5.38 -5.48 8.53
CA CYS A 221 5.91 -4.13 8.63
C CYS A 221 5.33 -3.19 7.59
N TYR A 222 5.25 -1.91 7.94
CA TYR A 222 4.66 -0.88 7.11
C TYR A 222 5.51 0.39 7.12
N ARG A 223 5.65 1.00 5.93
CA ARG A 223 6.22 2.35 5.78
C ARG A 223 5.35 3.19 4.87
N PHE A 224 5.16 4.45 5.24
CA PHE A 224 4.35 5.44 4.53
C PHE A 224 5.15 6.74 4.43
N ASP A 225 5.82 6.94 3.29
CA ASP A 225 6.72 8.07 3.07
C ASP A 225 6.02 9.20 2.32
N GLY A 226 5.97 10.41 2.91
CA GLY A 226 5.33 11.55 2.27
C GLY A 226 3.80 11.46 2.32
N LEU A 227 3.25 11.34 3.54
CA LEU A 227 1.82 11.43 3.79
C LEU A 227 1.26 12.75 3.24
N TYR A 228 0.20 12.66 2.46
CA TYR A 228 -0.53 13.83 2.03
C TYR A 228 -1.39 14.34 3.20
N GLY A 229 -1.24 15.63 3.55
CA GLY A 229 -1.65 16.19 4.84
C GLY A 229 -3.14 16.09 5.25
N SER A 230 -4.03 15.52 4.44
CA SER A 230 -5.44 15.24 4.77
C SER A 230 -5.72 13.78 5.17
N ASP A 231 -4.74 12.88 5.06
CA ASP A 231 -4.97 11.44 5.26
C ASP A 231 -5.04 11.02 6.74
N LEU A 232 -4.42 11.77 7.65
CA LEU A 232 -4.43 11.42 9.09
C LEU A 232 -5.84 11.40 9.70
N ASP A 233 -6.75 12.25 9.21
CA ASP A 233 -8.12 12.33 9.72
C ASP A 233 -8.99 11.14 9.27
N LEU A 234 -8.68 10.54 8.11
CA LEU A 234 -9.33 9.30 7.64
C LEU A 234 -8.80 8.07 8.41
N PHE A 235 -7.51 8.10 8.80
CA PHE A 235 -6.87 7.04 9.58
C PHE A 235 -7.26 7.03 11.06
N THR A 236 -7.57 8.20 11.64
CA THR A 236 -7.89 8.31 13.08
C THR A 236 -9.39 8.22 13.39
N SER A 237 -10.26 8.40 12.40
CA SER A 237 -11.72 8.41 12.59
C SER A 237 -12.41 7.04 12.42
N SER A 238 -11.71 6.02 11.91
CA SER A 238 -12.25 4.66 11.79
C SER A 238 -11.56 3.69 12.73
N SER A 239 -12.33 2.82 13.39
CA SER A 239 -11.82 1.66 14.15
C SER A 239 -11.14 0.59 13.27
N LEU A 240 -10.87 0.92 12.01
CA LEU A 240 -10.40 0.05 10.94
C LEU A 240 -8.98 0.37 10.50
N VAL A 241 -8.17 1.04 11.33
CA VAL A 241 -6.76 1.39 11.03
C VAL A 241 -5.99 0.27 10.30
N PRO A 242 -6.07 -1.03 10.71
CA PRO A 242 -5.36 -2.11 10.00
C PRO A 242 -6.01 -2.47 8.65
N PHE A 243 -7.35 -2.39 8.56
CA PHE A 243 -8.10 -2.72 7.35
C PHE A 243 -7.98 -1.63 6.29
N GLY A 244 -7.90 -0.35 6.67
CA GLY A 244 -7.63 0.77 5.76
C GLY A 244 -6.21 0.71 5.19
N LEU A 245 -5.23 0.37 6.02
CA LEU A 245 -3.85 0.14 5.59
C LEU A 245 -3.74 -0.99 4.57
N ALA A 246 -4.39 -2.13 4.82
CA ALA A 246 -4.42 -3.28 3.90
C ALA A 246 -5.32 -3.07 2.66
N MET A 247 -6.45 -2.37 2.78
CA MET A 247 -7.36 -2.10 1.65
C MET A 247 -6.72 -1.15 0.64
N VAL A 248 -5.97 -0.16 1.13
CA VAL A 248 -5.42 0.89 0.28
C VAL A 248 -4.09 0.47 -0.36
N SER A 249 -3.29 -0.36 0.31
CA SER A 249 -2.07 -0.97 -0.26
C SER A 249 -2.36 -2.19 -1.17
N ALA A 250 -3.28 -3.09 -0.80
CA ALA A 250 -3.37 -4.42 -1.41
C ALA A 250 -4.37 -4.53 -2.57
N ARG A 251 -5.48 -3.77 -2.57
CA ARG A 251 -6.58 -3.98 -3.53
C ARG A 251 -6.76 -2.93 -4.62
N VAL A 252 -6.27 -1.70 -4.45
CA VAL A 252 -6.66 -0.59 -5.37
C VAL A 252 -5.48 0.13 -6.05
N GLY A 253 -4.21 -0.20 -5.74
CA GLY A 253 -3.08 0.45 -6.42
C GLY A 253 -3.02 1.97 -6.20
N MET A 254 -3.62 2.46 -5.10
CA MET A 254 -3.66 3.87 -4.76
C MET A 254 -2.86 4.10 -3.48
N PRO A 255 -1.53 4.20 -3.55
CA PRO A 255 -0.81 4.60 -2.36
C PRO A 255 -1.20 6.03 -1.98
N LEU A 256 -1.52 6.18 -0.69
CA LEU A 256 -1.81 7.43 0.02
C LEU A 256 -0.53 8.25 0.26
N THR A 257 0.60 7.76 -0.23
CA THR A 257 1.93 8.32 -0.01
C THR A 257 2.75 8.31 -1.30
N GLU A 258 3.83 9.09 -1.32
CA GLU A 258 4.77 9.11 -2.44
C GLU A 258 5.55 7.80 -2.57
N SER A 259 5.89 7.16 -1.46
CA SER A 259 6.46 5.81 -1.45
C SER A 259 6.10 5.07 -0.17
N GLY A 260 6.37 3.78 -0.14
CA GLY A 260 6.12 2.97 1.04
C GLY A 260 6.14 1.48 0.77
N LEU A 261 5.82 0.72 1.80
CA LEU A 261 5.79 -0.73 1.75
C LEU A 261 4.80 -1.29 2.77
N GLN A 262 4.33 -2.49 2.46
CA GLN A 262 3.77 -3.45 3.40
C GLN A 262 4.45 -4.79 3.14
N MET A 263 5.00 -5.43 4.16
CA MET A 263 5.58 -6.76 4.00
C MET A 263 5.12 -7.67 5.11
N ALA A 264 4.68 -8.87 4.74
CA ALA A 264 4.32 -9.92 5.68
C ALA A 264 5.47 -10.93 5.77
N GLY A 265 5.91 -11.19 6.99
CA GLY A 265 6.86 -12.25 7.30
C GLY A 265 6.21 -13.63 7.30
N LYS A 266 7.03 -14.66 7.50
CA LYS A 266 6.57 -16.03 7.73
C LYS A 266 5.62 -16.12 8.94
N LYS A 267 4.70 -17.07 8.91
CA LYS A 267 3.84 -17.48 10.04
C LYS A 267 4.54 -18.51 10.93
N TYR A 268 4.38 -18.36 12.23
CA TYR A 268 4.98 -19.18 13.28
C TYR A 268 3.88 -19.75 14.17
N THR A 269 4.09 -20.91 14.77
CA THR A 269 3.13 -21.51 15.71
C THR A 269 3.66 -21.47 17.14
N TYR A 270 2.77 -21.23 18.09
CA TYR A 270 3.10 -21.14 19.52
C TYR A 270 1.98 -21.73 20.37
N THR A 271 2.34 -22.33 21.50
CA THR A 271 1.35 -22.78 22.49
C THR A 271 1.48 -21.92 23.75
N THR A 272 0.39 -21.34 24.22
CA THR A 272 0.35 -20.56 25.46
C THR A 272 0.58 -21.43 26.68
N ALA A 273 1.05 -20.82 27.78
CA ALA A 273 1.09 -21.49 29.07
C ALA A 273 -0.32 -21.84 29.60
N PRO A 274 -0.46 -22.83 30.48
CA PRO A 274 -1.72 -23.16 31.16
C PRO A 274 -2.35 -21.99 31.91
#